data_AF-A0A1F7R3D9-F1
#
_entry.id   AF-A0A1F7R3D9-F1
#
_cell.length_a   1.000
_cell.length_b   1.000
_cell.length_c   1.000
_cell.angle_alpha   90.00
_cell.angle_beta   90.00
_cell.angle_gamma   90.00
#
_symmetry.space_group_name_H-M   'P 1'
#
loop_
_entity.id
_entity.type
_entity.pdbx_description
1 polymer ?
#
loop_
_entity_poly.entity_id
_entity_poly.type
_entity_poly.pdbx_seq_one_letter_code
_entity_poly.pdbx_strand_id
1 'polypeptide(L)'
;MVSAKYKNRGFTIVELLIVIVVIGILAALVIVTYTGIQQRARDTERKTDINAIHGQVEAYYAQNGAYPALADINTSTWRDANITGLDDAALQDPRGTVEELAATASNTQYGYAVFQTDGTTACTTAAGDCAVYTLTANLEAGGTYTKGSLN
;
A
#
# COMPACT_ATOMS: atom_id res chain seq x y z
N MET A 1 16.15 -3.77 -71.76
CA MET A 1 15.78 -3.43 -70.37
C MET A 1 14.57 -4.27 -69.99
N VAL A 2 14.76 -5.34 -69.20
CA VAL A 2 13.65 -6.15 -68.71
C VAL A 2 13.20 -5.59 -67.37
N SER A 3 12.01 -5.02 -67.32
CA SER A 3 11.41 -4.46 -66.10
C SER A 3 10.77 -5.60 -65.30
N ALA A 4 11.38 -5.99 -64.17
CA ALA A 4 10.79 -6.94 -63.24
C ALA A 4 9.57 -6.30 -62.56
N LYS A 5 8.36 -6.80 -62.83
CA LYS A 5 7.14 -6.41 -62.11
C LYS A 5 7.10 -7.10 -60.76
N TYR A 6 7.16 -6.35 -59.66
CA TYR A 6 6.87 -6.85 -58.32
C TYR A 6 5.37 -7.19 -58.25
N LYS A 7 5.06 -8.48 -58.06
CA LYS A 7 3.68 -8.97 -57.93
C LYS A 7 3.24 -8.72 -56.49
N ASN A 8 2.46 -7.66 -56.27
CA ASN A 8 1.85 -7.37 -54.97
C ASN A 8 0.94 -8.54 -54.58
N ARG A 9 1.38 -9.35 -53.60
CA ARG A 9 0.56 -10.39 -52.98
C ARG A 9 -0.28 -9.72 -51.89
N GLY A 10 -1.60 -9.75 -52.05
CA GLY A 10 -2.54 -9.33 -51.00
C GLY A 10 -2.62 -10.39 -49.89
N PHE A 11 -2.92 -9.95 -48.67
CA PHE A 11 -3.24 -10.82 -47.55
C PHE A 11 -4.54 -11.59 -47.84
N THR A 12 -4.61 -12.87 -47.46
CA THR A 12 -5.85 -13.64 -47.52
C THR A 12 -6.75 -13.29 -46.33
N ILE A 13 -8.06 -13.35 -46.51
CA ILE A 13 -9.05 -13.16 -45.43
C ILE A 13 -8.83 -14.19 -44.31
N VAL A 14 -8.40 -15.41 -44.68
CA VAL A 14 -8.13 -16.50 -43.72
C VAL A 14 -6.92 -16.18 -42.84
N GLU A 15 -5.86 -15.59 -43.39
CA GLU A 15 -4.70 -15.15 -42.59
C GLU A 15 -5.12 -14.10 -41.56
N LEU A 16 -5.96 -13.14 -41.94
CA LEU A 16 -6.42 -12.11 -41.01
C LEU A 16 -7.37 -12.68 -39.94
N LEU A 17 -8.20 -13.67 -40.30
CA LEU A 17 -9.10 -14.36 -39.37
C LEU A 17 -8.32 -15.13 -38.30
N ILE A 18 -7.30 -15.88 -38.68
CA ILE A 18 -6.47 -16.62 -37.72
C ILE A 18 -5.76 -15.66 -36.76
N VAL A 19 -5.24 -14.53 -37.27
CA VAL A 19 -4.54 -13.53 -36.45
C VAL A 19 -5.45 -12.94 -35.37
N ILE A 20 -6.67 -12.53 -35.71
CA ILE A 20 -7.59 -11.97 -34.71
C ILE A 20 -8.04 -13.01 -33.68
N VAL A 21 -8.16 -14.29 -34.06
CA VAL A 21 -8.48 -15.38 -33.15
C VAL A 21 -7.33 -15.60 -32.16
N VAL A 22 -6.08 -15.63 -32.65
CA VAL A 22 -4.89 -15.80 -31.80
C VAL A 22 -4.75 -14.60 -30.85
N ILE A 23 -4.91 -13.36 -31.33
CA ILE A 23 -4.87 -12.17 -30.48
C ILE A 23 -5.99 -12.19 -29.42
N GLY A 24 -7.19 -12.65 -29.78
CA GLY A 24 -8.31 -12.79 -28.85
C GLY A 24 -8.02 -13.78 -27.70
N ILE A 25 -7.43 -14.93 -28.01
CA ILE A 25 -7.04 -15.93 -27.00
C ILE A 25 -5.96 -15.37 -26.08
N LEU A 26 -4.92 -14.75 -26.66
CA LEU A 26 -3.82 -14.17 -25.87
C LEU A 26 -4.31 -13.03 -24.97
N ALA A 27 -5.18 -12.15 -25.47
CA ALA A 27 -5.75 -11.05 -24.70
C ALA A 27 -6.55 -11.54 -23.48
N ALA A 28 -7.35 -12.61 -23.65
CA ALA A 28 -8.13 -13.18 -22.55
C ALA A 28 -7.26 -13.72 -21.41
N LEU A 29 -6.14 -14.38 -21.72
CA LEU A 29 -5.20 -14.91 -20.72
C LEU A 29 -4.47 -13.78 -19.95
N VAL A 30 -4.09 -12.71 -20.66
CA VAL A 30 -3.41 -11.56 -20.05
C VAL A 30 -4.30 -10.87 -19.00
N ILE A 31 -5.59 -10.70 -19.28
CA ILE A 31 -6.52 -10.00 -18.35
C ILE A 31 -6.61 -10.73 -17.00
N VAL A 32 -6.75 -12.07 -17.00
CA VAL A 32 -6.92 -12.85 -15.77
C VAL A 32 -5.66 -12.84 -14.90
N THR A 33 -4.48 -12.82 -15.52
CA THR A 33 -3.19 -12.83 -14.80
C THR A 33 -2.80 -11.46 -14.24
N TYR A 34 -3.20 -10.39 -14.91
CA TYR A 34 -2.84 -9.02 -14.55
C TYR A 34 -3.41 -8.57 -13.19
N THR A 35 -4.66 -8.95 -12.87
CA THR A 35 -5.33 -8.54 -11.63
C THR A 35 -4.64 -9.10 -10.38
N GLY A 36 -4.21 -10.36 -10.40
CA GLY A 36 -3.50 -10.99 -9.29
C GLY A 36 -2.10 -10.43 -9.06
N ILE A 37 -1.40 -10.00 -10.12
CA ILE A 37 -0.07 -9.37 -10.00
C ILE A 37 -0.20 -8.01 -9.32
N GLN A 38 -1.17 -7.19 -9.74
CA GLN A 38 -1.39 -5.88 -9.14
C GLN A 38 -1.76 -5.97 -7.65
N GLN A 39 -2.57 -6.95 -7.25
CA GLN A 39 -2.92 -7.19 -5.85
C GLN A 39 -1.69 -7.47 -4.99
N ARG A 40 -0.81 -8.37 -5.46
CA ARG A 40 0.43 -8.72 -4.74
C ARG A 40 1.41 -7.54 -4.66
N ALA A 41 1.47 -6.72 -5.71
CA ALA A 41 2.29 -5.51 -5.71
C ALA A 41 1.82 -4.54 -4.62
N ARG A 42 0.51 -4.24 -4.56
CA ARG A 42 -0.07 -3.40 -3.50
C ARG A 42 0.11 -3.99 -2.11
N ASP A 43 -0.06 -5.30 -1.93
CA ASP A 43 0.19 -5.95 -0.63
C ASP A 43 1.66 -5.87 -0.20
N THR A 44 2.59 -5.81 -1.14
CA THR A 44 4.03 -5.62 -0.85
C THR A 44 4.33 -4.17 -0.48
N GLU A 45 3.68 -3.22 -1.16
CA GLU A 45 3.71 -1.80 -0.84
C GLU A 45 3.18 -1.55 0.57
N ARG A 46 1.96 -2.02 0.90
CA ARG A 46 1.37 -1.95 2.25
C ARG A 46 2.32 -2.45 3.35
N LYS A 47 3.03 -3.56 3.09
CA LYS A 47 3.99 -4.09 4.07
C LYS A 47 5.20 -3.17 4.22
N THR A 48 5.69 -2.61 3.12
CA THR A 48 6.79 -1.64 3.13
C THR A 48 6.39 -0.40 3.93
N ASP A 49 5.20 0.14 3.67
CA ASP A 49 4.66 1.33 4.32
C ASP A 49 4.48 1.11 5.82
N ILE A 50 3.85 0.00 6.23
CA ILE A 50 3.70 -0.36 7.64
C ILE A 50 5.07 -0.51 8.33
N ASN A 51 6.08 -1.06 7.65
CA ASN A 51 7.42 -1.17 8.23
C ASN A 51 8.12 0.20 8.34
N ALA A 52 7.91 1.10 7.40
CA ALA A 52 8.41 2.47 7.45
C ALA A 52 7.79 3.22 8.63
N ILE A 53 6.45 3.20 8.77
CA ILE A 53 5.74 3.81 9.89
C ILE A 53 6.20 3.18 11.21
N HIS A 54 6.27 1.85 11.30
CA HIS A 54 6.73 1.13 12.49
C HIS A 54 8.10 1.62 12.95
N GLY A 55 9.11 1.63 12.06
CA GLY A 55 10.46 2.04 12.42
C GLY A 55 10.53 3.49 12.94
N GLN A 56 9.73 4.37 12.34
CA GLN A 56 9.69 5.78 12.73
C GLN A 56 8.93 6.02 14.04
N VAL A 57 7.84 5.30 14.28
CA VAL A 57 7.09 5.34 15.54
C VAL A 57 7.92 4.79 16.70
N GLU A 58 8.70 3.72 16.50
CA GLU A 58 9.66 3.24 17.50
C GLU A 58 10.80 4.24 17.76
N ALA A 59 11.32 4.87 16.71
CA ALA A 59 12.34 5.91 16.85
C ALA A 59 11.82 7.12 17.64
N TYR A 60 10.55 7.48 17.49
CA TYR A 60 9.90 8.51 18.29
C TYR A 60 9.79 8.11 19.77
N TYR A 61 9.36 6.87 20.04
CA TYR A 61 9.28 6.35 21.41
C TYR A 61 10.64 6.33 22.11
N ALA A 62 11.70 5.93 21.42
CA ALA A 62 13.06 5.95 21.97
C ALA A 62 13.54 7.34 22.41
N GLN A 63 13.00 8.40 21.80
CA GLN A 63 13.36 9.79 22.11
C GLN A 63 12.44 10.43 23.16
N ASN A 64 11.14 10.11 23.12
CA ASN A 64 10.12 10.80 23.91
C ASN A 64 9.55 9.96 25.07
N GLY A 65 9.81 8.65 25.09
CA GLY A 65 9.31 7.71 26.10
C GLY A 65 7.81 7.38 25.99
N ALA A 66 7.15 7.83 24.93
CA ALA A 66 5.75 7.54 24.64
C ALA A 66 5.53 7.49 23.13
N TYR A 67 4.50 6.75 22.69
CA TYR A 67 4.07 6.71 21.30
C TYR A 67 3.22 7.94 20.94
N PRO A 68 3.21 8.38 19.67
CA PRO A 68 2.36 9.49 19.25
C PRO A 68 0.87 9.12 19.38
N ALA A 69 0.02 10.08 19.74
CA ALA A 69 -1.41 9.84 19.64
C ALA A 69 -1.84 9.80 18.17
N LEU A 70 -2.97 9.14 17.89
CA LEU A 70 -3.50 9.05 16.52
C LEU A 70 -3.71 10.44 15.88
N ALA A 71 -4.17 11.42 16.67
CA ALA A 71 -4.38 12.79 16.18
C ALA A 71 -3.06 13.49 15.80
N ASP A 72 -1.99 13.22 16.56
CA ASP A 72 -0.68 13.84 16.32
C ASP A 72 -0.04 13.27 15.05
N ILE A 73 0.01 11.94 14.91
CA ILE A 73 0.61 11.30 13.73
C ILE A 73 -0.14 11.61 12.44
N ASN A 74 -1.44 11.91 12.50
CA ASN A 74 -2.22 12.35 11.34
C ASN A 74 -1.97 13.81 10.95
N THR A 75 -1.32 14.60 11.81
CA THR A 75 -1.03 16.01 11.54
C THR A 75 0.34 16.14 10.84
N SER A 76 0.36 16.55 9.56
CA SER A 76 1.62 16.66 8.78
C SER A 76 2.66 17.56 9.45
N THR A 77 2.27 18.76 9.88
CA THR A 77 3.17 19.68 10.59
C THR A 77 3.73 19.10 11.89
N TRP A 78 3.00 18.20 12.54
CA TRP A 78 3.50 17.50 13.72
C TRP A 78 4.53 16.44 13.32
N ARG A 79 4.29 15.67 12.24
CA ARG A 79 5.26 14.70 11.70
C ARG A 79 6.55 15.37 11.26
N ASP A 80 6.47 16.51 10.55
CA ASP A 80 7.63 17.28 10.11
C ASP A 80 8.53 17.72 11.27
N ALA A 81 7.96 17.92 12.45
CA ALA A 81 8.71 18.33 13.63
C ALA A 81 9.22 17.16 14.49
N ASN A 82 8.50 16.03 14.50
CA ASN A 82 8.71 14.95 15.47
C ASN A 82 9.17 13.63 14.85
N ILE A 83 8.88 13.40 13.57
CA ILE A 83 9.13 12.15 12.85
C ILE A 83 9.58 12.48 11.40
N THR A 84 10.70 13.20 11.28
CA THR A 84 11.22 13.70 10.00
C THR A 84 11.62 12.61 8.99
N GLY A 85 11.74 11.36 9.43
CA GLY A 85 12.10 10.23 8.58
C GLY A 85 10.90 9.51 7.94
N LEU A 86 9.68 9.95 8.22
CA LEU A 86 8.46 9.37 7.67
C LEU A 86 7.99 10.20 6.48
N ASP A 87 7.87 9.56 5.31
CA ASP A 87 7.23 10.15 4.13
C ASP A 87 5.70 10.12 4.31
N ASP A 88 5.03 11.22 3.98
CA ASP A 88 3.57 11.34 4.09
C ASP A 88 2.86 10.33 3.18
N ALA A 89 3.46 10.01 2.04
CA ALA A 89 2.96 8.97 1.14
C ALA A 89 2.90 7.58 1.79
N ALA A 90 3.76 7.30 2.78
CA ALA A 90 3.74 6.02 3.50
C ALA A 90 2.50 5.85 4.38
N LEU A 91 1.73 6.91 4.63
CA LEU A 91 0.46 6.84 5.37
C LEU A 91 -0.73 6.49 4.48
N GLN A 92 -0.56 6.53 3.16
CA GLN A 92 -1.61 6.28 2.19
C GLN A 92 -1.62 4.81 1.75
N ASP A 93 -2.76 4.13 1.96
CA ASP A 93 -2.97 2.81 1.34
C ASP A 93 -2.96 2.95 -0.19
N PRO A 94 -2.41 1.98 -0.96
CA PRO A 94 -2.42 2.02 -2.43
C PRO A 94 -3.83 2.09 -3.07
N ARG A 95 -4.89 1.78 -2.30
CA ARG A 95 -6.29 1.99 -2.70
C ARG A 95 -6.96 3.18 -2.03
N GLY A 96 -6.28 3.78 -1.06
CA GLY A 96 -6.69 4.99 -0.36
C GLY A 96 -6.48 6.25 -1.19
N THR A 97 -7.02 7.35 -0.68
CA THR A 97 -6.84 8.69 -1.26
C THR A 97 -6.44 9.71 -0.20
N VAL A 98 -6.23 9.26 1.04
CA VAL A 98 -5.90 10.08 2.21
C VAL A 98 -4.56 9.62 2.77
N GLU A 99 -3.77 10.57 3.25
CA GLU A 99 -2.47 10.36 3.91
C GLU A 99 -2.67 10.39 5.44
N GLU A 100 -3.61 9.58 5.91
CA GLU A 100 -4.03 9.56 7.32
C GLU A 100 -4.26 8.12 7.78
N LEU A 101 -3.96 7.87 9.06
CA LEU A 101 -4.25 6.62 9.75
C LEU A 101 -5.62 6.67 10.41
N ALA A 102 -6.28 5.52 10.51
CA ALA A 102 -7.51 5.36 11.28
C ALA A 102 -7.26 4.56 12.55
N ALA A 103 -8.14 4.65 13.56
CA ALA A 103 -8.05 3.80 14.75
C ALA A 103 -8.15 2.29 14.41
N THR A 104 -8.86 1.95 13.32
CA THR A 104 -9.03 0.59 12.82
C THR A 104 -8.76 0.54 11.32
N ALA A 105 -8.01 -0.44 10.86
CA ALA A 105 -7.69 -0.59 9.44
C ALA A 105 -8.92 -0.90 8.57
N SER A 106 -8.90 -0.39 7.35
CA SER A 106 -9.87 -0.71 6.31
C SER A 106 -9.15 -1.14 5.02
N ASN A 107 -9.90 -1.45 3.96
CA ASN A 107 -9.30 -1.83 2.67
C ASN A 107 -8.68 -0.65 1.89
N THR A 108 -8.78 0.56 2.44
CA THR A 108 -8.31 1.81 1.82
C THR A 108 -7.58 2.72 2.80
N GLN A 109 -7.29 2.23 4.01
CA GLN A 109 -6.64 3.03 5.05
C GLN A 109 -5.97 2.13 6.09
N TYR A 110 -4.76 2.51 6.51
CA TYR A 110 -4.05 1.82 7.58
C TYR A 110 -4.65 2.11 8.94
N GLY A 111 -4.59 1.11 9.82
CA GLY A 111 -4.98 1.20 11.22
C GLY A 111 -3.79 1.54 12.10
N TYR A 112 -3.95 2.48 13.01
CA TYR A 112 -3.06 2.79 14.11
C TYR A 112 -3.87 2.94 15.39
N ALA A 113 -3.87 1.90 16.21
CA ALA A 113 -4.48 1.91 17.53
C ALA A 113 -3.40 2.09 18.58
N VAL A 114 -3.50 3.12 19.42
CA VAL A 114 -2.54 3.41 20.49
C VAL A 114 -3.26 3.38 21.84
N PHE A 115 -2.61 2.78 22.83
CA PHE A 115 -3.16 2.47 24.14
C PHE A 115 -2.19 2.85 25.25
N GLN A 116 -2.74 2.97 26.45
CA GLN A 116 -1.95 3.08 27.68
C GLN A 116 -1.27 1.75 28.02
N THR A 117 -0.48 1.72 29.09
CA THR A 117 0.25 0.54 29.55
C THR A 117 -0.66 -0.66 29.85
N ASP A 118 -1.96 -0.43 30.04
CA ASP A 118 -2.96 -1.49 30.23
C ASP A 118 -3.37 -2.22 28.94
N GLY A 119 -2.94 -1.72 27.77
CA GLY A 119 -3.27 -2.26 26.44
C GLY A 119 -4.76 -2.20 26.08
N THR A 120 -5.58 -1.47 26.83
CA THR A 120 -7.04 -1.43 26.65
C THR A 120 -7.60 -0.01 26.64
N THR A 121 -7.03 0.90 27.41
CA THR A 121 -7.42 2.31 27.42
C THR A 121 -6.79 3.00 26.22
N ALA A 122 -7.63 3.42 25.26
CA ALA A 122 -7.17 4.14 24.08
C ALA A 122 -6.55 5.48 24.47
N CYS A 123 -5.39 5.79 23.90
CA CYS A 123 -4.74 7.07 24.10
C CYS A 123 -5.25 8.11 23.11
N THR A 124 -5.77 9.22 23.63
CA THR A 124 -6.35 10.31 22.83
C THR A 124 -5.54 11.61 22.90
N THR A 125 -4.51 11.69 23.75
CA THR A 125 -3.62 12.85 23.88
C THR A 125 -2.17 12.42 24.08
N ALA A 126 -1.23 13.26 23.62
CA ALA A 126 0.21 13.00 23.57
C ALA A 126 0.93 12.93 24.94
N ALA A 127 0.23 12.98 26.06
CA ALA A 127 0.85 13.22 27.36
C ALA A 127 1.31 11.91 28.03
N GLY A 128 2.47 11.38 27.63
CA GLY A 128 3.27 10.41 28.40
C GLY A 128 2.70 9.00 28.64
N ASP A 129 1.40 8.80 28.44
CA ASP A 129 0.72 7.56 28.82
C ASP A 129 0.66 6.55 27.66
N CYS A 130 0.95 6.96 26.42
CA CYS A 130 0.93 6.09 25.24
C CYS A 130 2.10 5.10 25.27
N ALA A 131 1.84 3.87 25.73
CA ALA A 131 2.88 2.87 25.96
C ALA A 131 2.81 1.66 25.01
N VAL A 132 1.66 1.43 24.37
CA VAL A 132 1.43 0.27 23.48
C VAL A 132 0.73 0.75 22.22
N TYR A 133 1.08 0.21 21.06
CA TYR A 133 0.30 0.45 19.84
C TYR A 133 0.21 -0.80 18.96
N THR A 134 -0.72 -0.76 18.01
CA THR A 134 -0.88 -1.74 16.94
C THR A 134 -1.12 -1.01 15.61
N LEU A 135 -0.19 -1.19 14.67
CA LEU A 135 -0.31 -0.84 13.26
C LEU A 135 -0.90 -2.01 12.48
N THR A 136 -1.86 -1.76 11.60
CA THR A 136 -2.55 -2.80 10.83
C THR A 136 -2.79 -2.36 9.38
N ALA A 137 -2.53 -3.25 8.43
CA ALA A 137 -2.99 -3.13 7.05
C ALA A 137 -3.83 -4.35 6.65
N ASN A 138 -4.93 -4.15 5.94
CA ASN A 138 -5.72 -5.23 5.35
C ASN A 138 -5.12 -5.61 4.00
N LEU A 139 -4.81 -6.89 3.80
CA LEU A 139 -4.23 -7.38 2.54
C LEU A 139 -5.32 -7.80 1.57
N GLU A 140 -5.13 -7.53 0.28
CA GLU A 140 -6.09 -7.90 -0.76
C GLU A 140 -6.10 -9.40 -1.05
N ALA A 141 -4.95 -10.07 -0.85
CA ALA A 141 -4.89 -11.53 -0.90
C ALA A 141 -5.56 -12.22 0.31
N GLY A 142 -6.06 -11.44 1.27
CA GLY A 142 -6.69 -11.91 2.50
C GLY A 142 -5.78 -11.81 3.72
N GLY A 143 -6.40 -11.65 4.89
CA GLY A 143 -5.71 -11.48 6.18
C GLY A 143 -5.29 -10.04 6.45
N THR A 144 -4.58 -9.87 7.56
CA THR A 144 -4.04 -8.58 7.99
C THR A 144 -2.53 -8.69 8.19
N TYR A 145 -1.83 -7.59 7.92
CA TYR A 145 -0.44 -7.41 8.30
C TYR A 145 -0.38 -6.47 9.48
N THR A 146 0.11 -6.95 10.62
CA THR A 146 0.16 -6.18 11.86
C THR A 146 1.59 -6.02 12.37
N LYS A 147 1.85 -4.87 12.98
CA LYS A 147 3.04 -4.56 13.75
C LYS A 147 2.61 -3.93 15.06
N GLY A 148 3.30 -4.25 16.14
CA GLY A 148 3.02 -3.69 17.46
C GLY A 148 4.26 -3.04 18.05
N SER A 149 4.07 -2.41 19.20
CA SER A 149 5.15 -1.89 20.04
C SER A 149 6.17 -2.98 20.39
N LEU A 150 7.44 -2.60 20.49
CA LEU A 150 8.55 -3.51 20.84
C LEU A 150 8.81 -3.64 22.36
N ASN A 151 8.04 -2.92 23.16
CA ASN A 151 8.22 -2.72 24.60
C ASN A 151 7.77 -3.92 25.43
#